data_AF-A0A7T3EU44-F1
#
_entry.id   AF-A0A7T3EU44-F1
#
_cell.length_a   1.000
_cell.length_b   1.000
_cell.length_c   1.000
_cell.angle_alpha   90.00
_cell.angle_beta   90.00
_cell.angle_gamma   90.00
#
_symmetry.space_group_name_H-M   'P 1'
#
loop_
_entity.id
_entity.type
_entity.pdbx_description
1 polymer ?
#
loop_
_entity_poly.entity_id
_entity_poly.type
_entity_poly.pdbx_seq_one_letter_code
_entity_poly.pdbx_strand_id
1 'polypeptide(L)' 'MTAEEFCEKQIDYWLNESRKASDNADLKAFEFAERELANYREMLKQILKRYAV' A
#
# COMPACT_ATOMS: atom_id res chain seq x y z
N MET A 1 -3.12 -16.87 -4.70
CA MET A 1 -2.73 -15.47 -4.46
C MET A 1 -1.26 -15.33 -4.74
N THR A 2 -0.89 -14.64 -5.81
CA THR A 2 0.49 -14.31 -6.17
C THR A 2 1.02 -13.18 -5.27
N ALA A 3 2.33 -12.93 -5.31
CA ALA A 3 2.92 -11.80 -4.60
C ALA A 3 2.41 -10.45 -5.13
N GLU A 4 2.12 -10.38 -6.43
CA GLU A 4 1.49 -9.22 -7.09
C GLU A 4 0.09 -8.97 -6.55
N GLU A 5 -0.80 -9.97 -6.62
CA GLU A 5 -2.17 -9.90 -6.11
C GLU A 5 -2.23 -9.56 -4.61
N PHE A 6 -1.22 -10.00 -3.84
CA PHE A 6 -1.09 -9.63 -2.44
C PHE A 6 -0.76 -8.15 -2.26
N CYS A 7 0.23 -7.63 -3.00
CA CYS A 7 0.63 -6.21 -2.90
C CYS A 7 -0.50 -5.28 -3.34
N GLU A 8 -1.23 -5.62 -4.40
CA GLU A 8 -2.41 -4.86 -4.85
C GLU A 8 -3.49 -4.78 -3.76
N LYS A 9 -3.83 -5.92 -3.14
CA LYS A 9 -4.80 -5.94 -2.03
C LYS A 9 -4.34 -5.11 -0.82
N GLN A 10 -3.06 -5.11 -0.51
CA GLN A 10 -2.52 -4.29 0.58
C GLN A 10 -2.56 -2.80 0.23
N ILE A 11 -2.27 -2.44 -1.03
CA ILE A 11 -2.39 -1.05 -1.50
C ILE A 11 -3.84 -0.56 -1.37
N ASP A 12 -4.82 -1.35 -1.82
CA ASP A 12 -6.24 -0.99 -1.71
C ASP A 12 -6.68 -0.83 -0.25
N TYR A 13 -6.24 -1.75 0.62
CA TYR A 13 -6.51 -1.68 2.06
C TYR A 13 -5.94 -0.39 2.68
N TRP A 14 -4.66 -0.10 2.45
CA TRP A 14 -4.01 1.07 3.05
C TRP A 14 -4.47 2.39 2.44
N LEU A 15 -4.94 2.42 1.19
CA LEU A 15 -5.61 3.59 0.61
C LEU A 15 -6.90 3.91 1.36
N ASN A 16 -7.69 2.88 1.70
CA ASN A 16 -8.91 3.04 2.47
C ASN A 16 -8.64 3.48 3.92
N GLU A 17 -7.63 2.90 4.58
CA GLU A 17 -7.24 3.31 5.92
C GLU A 17 -6.64 4.73 5.95
N SER A 18 -5.84 5.12 4.97
CA SER A 18 -5.34 6.50 4.81
C SER A 18 -6.50 7.49 4.68
N ARG A 19 -7.52 7.18 3.85
CA ARG A 19 -8.71 8.01 3.72
C ARG A 19 -9.46 8.15 5.06
N LYS A 20 -9.74 7.04 5.75
CA LYS A 20 -10.42 7.06 7.05
C LYS A 20 -9.64 7.87 8.10
N ALA A 21 -8.32 7.72 8.14
CA ALA A 21 -7.48 8.46 9.06
C ALA A 21 -7.53 9.97 8.78
N SER A 22 -7.48 10.36 7.50
CA SER A 22 -7.68 11.75 7.06
C SER A 22 -9.04 12.29 7.48
N ASP A 23 -10.12 11.55 7.22
CA ASP A 23 -11.49 11.94 7.56
C ASP A 23 -11.67 12.16 9.08
N ASN A 24 -10.97 11.39 9.89
CA ASN A 24 -10.99 11.48 11.35
C ASN A 24 -9.95 12.46 11.94
N ALA A 25 -9.15 13.13 11.11
CA ALA A 25 -8.01 13.94 11.52
C ALA A 25 -6.99 13.18 12.41
N ASP A 26 -6.87 11.86 12.23
CA ASP A 26 -5.88 11.03 12.93
C ASP A 26 -4.54 11.05 12.16
N LEU A 27 -3.70 12.02 12.51
CA LEU A 27 -2.39 12.21 11.87
C LEU A 27 -1.49 10.97 11.98
N LYS A 28 -1.50 10.27 13.13
CA LYS A 28 -0.61 9.11 13.33
C LYS A 28 -1.04 7.93 12.47
N ALA A 29 -2.35 7.66 12.40
CA ALA A 29 -2.87 6.61 11.53
C ALA A 29 -2.65 6.94 10.05
N PHE A 30 -2.77 8.22 9.68
CA PHE A 30 -2.53 8.68 8.31
C PHE A 30 -1.06 8.48 7.90
N GLU A 31 -0.10 8.98 8.70
CA GLU A 31 1.33 8.81 8.43
C GLU A 31 1.74 7.34 8.35
N PHE A 32 1.13 6.49 9.19
CA PHE A 32 1.35 5.05 9.14
C PHE A 32 0.86 4.44 7.82
N ALA A 33 -0.39 4.75 7.42
CA ALA A 33 -0.97 4.25 6.18
C ALA A 33 -0.17 4.71 4.95
N GLU A 34 0.28 5.97 4.91
CA GLU A 34 1.13 6.50 3.83
C GLU A 34 2.48 5.77 3.74
N ARG A 35 3.09 5.42 4.88
CA ARG A 35 4.33 4.63 4.90
C ARG A 35 4.11 3.23 4.35
N GLU A 36 3.04 2.55 4.75
CA GLU A 36 2.71 1.22 4.23
C GLU A 36 2.41 1.26 2.72
N LEU A 37 1.70 2.29 2.25
CA LEU A 37 1.47 2.51 0.81
C LEU A 37 2.78 2.63 0.03
N ALA A 38 3.76 3.39 0.55
CA ALA A 38 5.07 3.51 -0.07
C ALA A 38 5.79 2.15 -0.14
N ASN A 39 5.75 1.38 0.95
CA ASN A 39 6.36 0.05 1.03
C ASN A 39 5.76 -0.92 0.00
N TYR A 40 4.43 -1.06 -0.05
CA TYR A 40 3.79 -2.00 -0.95
C TYR A 40 3.90 -1.60 -2.43
N ARG A 41 3.90 -0.29 -2.74
CA ARG A 41 4.17 0.19 -4.11
C ARG A 41 5.58 -0.16 -4.57
N GLU A 42 6.59 -0.01 -3.71
CA GLU A 42 7.96 -0.40 -4.07
C GLU A 42 8.08 -1.92 -4.19
N MET A 43 7.46 -2.70 -3.31
CA MET A 43 7.42 -4.16 -3.44
C MET A 43 6.78 -4.60 -4.77
N LEU A 44 5.62 -4.05 -5.13
CA LEU A 44 4.94 -4.34 -6.38
C LEU A 44 5.83 -4.03 -7.59
N LYS A 45 6.49 -2.87 -7.58
CA LYS A 45 7.44 -2.49 -8.63
C LYS A 45 8.59 -3.49 -8.77
N GLN A 46 9.14 -3.99 -7.66
CA GLN A 46 10.22 -4.99 -7.70
C GLN A 46 9.73 -6.35 -8.20
N ILE A 47 8.50 -6.75 -7.84
CA ILE A 47 7.84 -7.95 -8.35
C ILE A 47 7.67 -7.87 -9.86
N LEU A 48 7.08 -6.78 -10.36
CA LEU A 48 6.84 -6.59 -11.80
C LEU A 48 8.15 -6.58 -12.60
N LYS A 49 9.20 -5.92 -12.08
CA LYS A 49 10.55 -5.97 -12.69
C LYS A 49 11.10 -7.39 -12.81
N ARG A 50 10.85 -8.24 -11.82
CA ARG A 50 11.36 -9.62 -11.78
C ARG A 50 10.68 -10.52 -12.82
N TYR A 51 9.42 -10.23 -13.17
CA TYR A 51 8.65 -10.99 -14.15
C TYR A 51 8.67 -10.41 -15.56
N ALA A 52 9.25 -9.21 -15.76
CA ALA A 52 9.42 -8.59 -17.08
C ALA A 52 10.59 -9.15 -17.91
N VAL A 53 11.03 -10.39 -17.62
CA VAL A 53 12.13 -11.11 -18.31
C VAL A 53 11.61 -11.91 -19.49
#